data_AF-A0A4U8QBR1-F1
#
_entry.id   AF-A0A4U8QBR1-F1
#
_cell.length_a   1.000
_cell.length_b   1.000
_cell.length_c   1.000
_cell.angle_alpha   90.00
_cell.angle_beta   90.00
_cell.angle_gamma   90.00
#
_symmetry.space_group_name_H-M   'P 1'
#
loop_
_entity.id
_entity.type
_entity.pdbx_description
1 polymer ?
#
loop_
_entity_poly.entity_id
_entity_poly.type
_entity_poly.pdbx_seq_one_letter_code
_entity_poly.pdbx_strand_id
1 'polypeptide(L)'
;MYYKEDWEKAKARLTALWDNEILDRCCISVAAPRDGKTNVHIFAPGECNPNDPEDLEDYWMNPERIWKRNILRLEHTYFGGESLPLVMPNFGASGHCVYYGGKYTLKADTIWFDAVVEDLEEHQWKYDRENKFYRRQREIVQYLAEKGMGNYLLSMPDNCGTLDAIGHLHGSMETMMDMYSRPGSVQAAISTINEGWTDAAETFYQLGKNCNEGGSCVGWMDTWAPGRHAQMQCDMSVMFSPDCYQKFVVPELKKQMEWEEYPVYHFDGKEQISHLDHLLDLKELQMIQWTNVDGQESPAHFIPALKRMQEAGKKILVLTPASDIPALLDNLSSRGLYLHTYADTVDEANKIIRYVEKNTHA
;
A
#
# COMPACT_ATOMS: atom_id res chain seq x y z
N MET A 1 -19.31 6.18 -10.98
CA MET A 1 -18.06 6.93 -10.72
C MET A 1 -17.68 7.73 -11.96
N TYR A 2 -17.35 9.01 -11.84
CA TYR A 2 -17.13 9.91 -12.99
C TYR A 2 -15.97 9.47 -13.91
N TYR A 3 -14.80 9.18 -13.33
CA TYR A 3 -13.61 8.83 -14.13
C TYR A 3 -13.56 7.38 -14.62
N LYS A 4 -14.52 6.55 -14.19
CA LYS A 4 -14.59 5.12 -14.52
C LYS A 4 -16.04 4.68 -14.74
N GLU A 5 -16.44 4.67 -16.01
CA GLU A 5 -17.81 4.34 -16.43
C GLU A 5 -18.22 2.90 -16.05
N ASP A 6 -17.26 1.97 -16.04
CA ASP A 6 -17.48 0.56 -15.71
C ASP A 6 -17.19 0.22 -14.23
N TRP A 7 -17.21 1.22 -13.35
CA TRP A 7 -16.91 1.07 -11.92
C TRP A 7 -17.66 -0.09 -11.26
N GLU A 8 -18.97 -0.21 -11.45
CA GLU A 8 -19.76 -1.29 -10.84
C GLU A 8 -19.26 -2.70 -11.24
N LYS A 9 -18.73 -2.87 -12.46
CA LYS A 9 -18.15 -4.15 -12.89
C LYS A 9 -16.80 -4.40 -12.24
N ALA A 10 -15.94 -3.39 -12.16
CA ALA A 10 -14.66 -3.49 -11.48
C ALA A 10 -14.86 -3.78 -9.98
N LYS A 11 -15.77 -3.07 -9.32
CA LYS A 11 -16.16 -3.27 -7.93
C LYS A 11 -16.63 -4.70 -7.68
N ALA A 12 -17.51 -5.23 -8.55
CA ALA A 12 -17.99 -6.62 -8.43
C ALA A 12 -16.84 -7.64 -8.56
N ARG A 13 -15.91 -7.46 -9.51
CA ARG A 13 -14.74 -8.34 -9.65
C ARG A 13 -13.79 -8.24 -8.47
N LEU A 14 -13.56 -7.04 -7.93
CA LEU A 14 -12.74 -6.84 -6.74
C LEU A 14 -13.38 -7.48 -5.49
N THR A 15 -14.70 -7.39 -5.33
CA THR A 15 -15.41 -8.14 -4.28
C THR A 15 -15.22 -9.65 -4.47
N ALA A 16 -15.46 -10.16 -5.68
CA ALA A 16 -15.28 -11.58 -5.98
C ALA A 16 -13.83 -12.06 -5.75
N LEU A 17 -12.83 -11.21 -6.03
CA LEU A 17 -11.43 -11.50 -5.75
C LEU A 17 -11.21 -11.78 -4.25
N TRP A 18 -11.82 -11.01 -3.35
CA TRP A 18 -11.75 -11.23 -1.90
C TRP A 18 -12.42 -12.55 -1.46
N ASP A 19 -13.42 -13.00 -2.20
CA ASP A 19 -14.06 -14.32 -2.00
C ASP A 19 -13.34 -15.46 -2.71
N ASN A 20 -12.19 -15.17 -3.35
CA ASN A 20 -11.41 -16.11 -4.16
C ASN A 20 -12.21 -16.68 -5.34
N GLU A 21 -13.09 -15.87 -5.93
CA GLU A 21 -13.93 -16.19 -7.08
C GLU A 21 -13.43 -15.47 -8.35
N ILE A 22 -13.82 -16.02 -9.50
CA ILE A 22 -13.61 -15.40 -10.81
C ILE A 22 -15.00 -15.17 -11.41
N LEU A 23 -15.34 -13.93 -11.76
CA LEU A 23 -16.62 -13.63 -12.41
C LEU A 23 -16.58 -13.94 -13.90
N ASP A 24 -15.64 -13.35 -14.63
CA ASP A 24 -15.51 -13.48 -16.08
C ASP A 24 -14.06 -13.62 -16.54
N ARG A 25 -13.12 -12.94 -15.87
CA ARG A 25 -11.68 -13.04 -16.11
C ARG A 25 -10.87 -12.83 -14.83
N CYS A 26 -9.58 -13.18 -14.87
CA CYS A 26 -8.60 -12.76 -13.87
C CYS A 26 -8.67 -11.24 -13.66
N CYS A 27 -8.54 -10.78 -12.41
CA CYS A 27 -8.45 -9.35 -12.12
C CYS A 27 -7.16 -8.80 -12.71
N ILE A 28 -7.25 -7.65 -13.38
CA ILE A 28 -6.09 -6.90 -13.86
C ILE A 28 -6.36 -5.41 -13.82
N SER A 29 -5.46 -4.66 -13.19
CA SER A 29 -5.39 -3.20 -13.30
C SER A 29 -4.42 -2.84 -14.42
N VAL A 30 -4.90 -2.02 -15.36
CA VAL A 30 -4.07 -1.40 -16.40
C VAL A 30 -4.38 0.08 -16.50
N ALA A 31 -3.44 0.93 -16.08
CA ALA A 31 -3.51 2.38 -16.29
C ALA A 31 -2.69 2.80 -17.52
N ALA A 32 -3.22 3.73 -18.32
CA ALA A 32 -2.52 4.28 -19.49
C ALA A 32 -2.86 5.74 -19.73
N PRO A 33 -1.96 6.56 -20.31
CA PRO A 33 -2.28 7.93 -20.69
C PRO A 33 -3.23 7.98 -21.89
N ARG A 34 -4.29 8.78 -21.77
CA ARG A 34 -5.23 9.05 -22.88
C ARG A 34 -4.59 9.84 -24.02
N ASP A 35 -3.63 10.69 -23.70
CA ASP A 35 -2.90 11.53 -24.64
C ASP A 35 -1.54 10.95 -25.08
N GLY A 36 -1.19 9.75 -24.59
CA GLY A 36 0.09 9.10 -24.86
C GLY A 36 1.32 9.77 -24.25
N LYS A 37 1.15 10.73 -23.33
CA LYS A 37 2.25 11.56 -22.80
C LYS A 37 2.20 11.79 -21.30
N THR A 38 1.00 11.89 -20.72
CA THR A 38 0.84 12.17 -19.30
C THR A 38 1.41 11.03 -18.46
N ASN A 39 2.17 11.34 -17.41
CA ASN A 39 2.57 10.33 -16.45
C ASN A 39 1.36 9.97 -15.57
N VAL A 40 0.86 8.74 -15.72
CA VAL A 40 -0.32 8.26 -14.99
C VAL A 40 0.00 7.58 -13.66
N HIS A 41 1.29 7.44 -13.31
CA HIS A 41 1.73 6.80 -12.08
C HIS A 41 1.25 7.56 -10.84
N ILE A 42 0.79 6.84 -9.81
CA ILE A 42 0.21 7.47 -8.61
C ILE A 42 1.24 8.29 -7.81
N PHE A 43 2.51 7.90 -7.88
CA PHE A 43 3.63 8.60 -7.23
C PHE A 43 4.39 9.56 -8.16
N ALA A 44 3.87 9.86 -9.36
CA ALA A 44 4.59 10.66 -10.36
C ALA A 44 5.18 11.96 -9.74
N PRO A 45 6.51 12.06 -9.62
CA PRO A 45 7.15 13.21 -9.00
C PRO A 45 7.25 14.38 -9.99
N GLY A 46 7.71 15.53 -9.50
CA GLY A 46 8.20 16.62 -10.38
C GLY A 46 7.28 17.82 -10.55
N GLU A 47 6.31 18.00 -9.65
CA GLU A 47 5.46 19.20 -9.64
C GLU A 47 5.86 20.21 -8.55
N CYS A 48 7.02 20.02 -7.90
CA CYS A 48 7.56 20.95 -6.91
C CYS A 48 9.06 21.19 -7.13
N ASN A 49 9.56 22.33 -6.65
CA ASN A 49 10.95 22.72 -6.63
C ASN A 49 11.66 22.07 -5.42
N PRO A 50 12.62 21.14 -5.64
CA PRO A 50 13.29 20.43 -4.54
C PRO A 50 14.15 21.33 -3.65
N ASN A 51 14.45 22.56 -4.08
CA ASN A 51 15.29 23.51 -3.35
C ASN A 51 14.47 24.59 -2.64
N ASP A 52 13.14 24.54 -2.69
CA ASP A 52 12.24 25.52 -2.08
C ASP A 52 11.38 24.87 -0.99
N PRO A 53 11.70 25.11 0.30
CA PRO A 53 10.95 24.54 1.41
C PRO A 53 9.47 24.95 1.45
N GLU A 54 9.12 26.16 0.99
CA GLU A 54 7.72 26.62 0.97
C GLU A 54 6.93 25.87 -0.11
N ASP A 55 7.55 25.64 -1.27
CA ASP A 55 6.92 24.87 -2.35
C ASP A 55 6.79 23.38 -2.00
N LEU A 56 7.75 22.81 -1.27
CA LEU A 56 7.66 21.45 -0.72
C LEU A 56 6.51 21.33 0.29
N GLU A 57 6.43 22.25 1.26
CA GLU A 57 5.33 22.27 2.24
C GLU A 57 3.98 22.40 1.52
N ASP A 58 3.84 23.30 0.55
CA ASP A 58 2.62 23.45 -0.23
C ASP A 58 2.29 22.18 -1.04
N TYR A 59 3.30 21.55 -1.66
CA TYR A 59 3.13 20.29 -2.40
C TYR A 59 2.61 19.14 -1.52
N TRP A 60 3.10 19.00 -0.29
CA TRP A 60 2.71 17.91 0.60
C TRP A 60 1.51 18.23 1.51
N MET A 61 1.29 19.50 1.85
CA MET A 61 0.35 19.92 2.88
C MET A 61 -0.81 20.78 2.38
N ASN A 62 -0.82 21.25 1.13
CA ASN A 62 -1.96 22.01 0.60
C ASN A 62 -3.03 21.09 -0.02
N PRO A 63 -4.21 20.92 0.62
CA PRO A 63 -5.24 20.01 0.12
C PRO A 63 -5.77 20.39 -1.25
N GLU A 64 -5.82 21.69 -1.59
CA GLU A 64 -6.28 22.14 -2.90
C GLU A 64 -5.27 21.82 -4.00
N ARG A 65 -3.96 21.97 -3.73
CA ARG A 65 -2.91 21.58 -4.69
C ARG A 65 -2.88 20.08 -4.90
N ILE A 66 -2.93 19.30 -3.80
CA ILE A 66 -3.00 17.83 -3.85
C ILE A 66 -4.21 17.39 -4.69
N TRP A 67 -5.37 18.01 -4.48
CA TRP A 67 -6.57 17.73 -5.27
C TRP A 67 -6.35 18.07 -6.75
N LYS A 68 -5.94 19.30 -7.08
CA LYS A 68 -5.79 19.76 -8.47
C LYS A 68 -4.85 18.89 -9.29
N ARG A 69 -3.67 18.55 -8.75
CA ARG A 69 -2.72 17.69 -9.47
C ARG A 69 -3.26 16.28 -9.72
N ASN A 70 -3.97 15.73 -8.74
CA ASN A 70 -4.57 14.42 -8.90
C ASN A 70 -5.70 14.46 -9.91
N ILE A 71 -6.57 15.49 -9.89
CA ILE A 71 -7.62 15.66 -10.91
C ILE A 71 -7.03 15.71 -12.32
N LEU A 72 -5.95 16.47 -12.52
CA LEU A 72 -5.26 16.51 -13.81
C LEU A 72 -4.81 15.10 -14.24
N ARG A 73 -4.17 14.34 -13.35
CA ARG A 73 -3.81 12.94 -13.62
C ARG A 73 -5.04 12.09 -13.96
N LEU A 74 -6.11 12.18 -13.18
CA LEU A 74 -7.33 11.39 -13.39
C LEU A 74 -8.00 11.71 -14.74
N GLU A 75 -8.08 12.98 -15.14
CA GLU A 75 -8.64 13.42 -16.43
C GLU A 75 -7.88 12.85 -17.63
N HIS A 76 -6.57 12.70 -17.50
CA HIS A 76 -5.69 12.20 -18.54
C HIS A 76 -5.42 10.70 -18.46
N THR A 77 -5.98 9.98 -17.48
CA THR A 77 -5.76 8.54 -17.30
C THR A 77 -6.92 7.72 -17.85
N TYR A 78 -6.57 6.64 -18.54
CA TYR A 78 -7.46 5.53 -18.87
C TYR A 78 -7.36 4.47 -17.77
N PHE A 79 -8.49 4.18 -17.13
CA PHE A 79 -8.60 3.21 -16.03
C PHE A 79 -9.14 1.87 -16.54
N GLY A 80 -8.25 1.07 -17.14
CA GLY A 80 -8.56 -0.21 -17.74
C GLY A 80 -8.68 -1.34 -16.72
N GLY A 81 -9.63 -2.24 -16.97
CA GLY A 81 -9.88 -3.39 -16.11
C GLY A 81 -10.33 -2.97 -14.71
N GLU A 82 -9.61 -3.42 -13.69
CA GLU A 82 -9.88 -3.10 -12.29
C GLU A 82 -9.09 -1.88 -11.81
N SER A 83 -8.39 -1.18 -12.72
CA SER A 83 -7.70 0.06 -12.35
C SER A 83 -8.67 1.12 -11.85
N LEU A 84 -8.30 1.81 -10.76
CA LEU A 84 -9.19 2.69 -10.02
C LEU A 84 -8.78 4.16 -10.18
N PRO A 85 -9.75 5.07 -10.37
CA PRO A 85 -9.49 6.49 -10.26
C PRO A 85 -9.33 6.86 -8.79
N LEU A 86 -8.09 6.78 -8.29
CA LEU A 86 -7.73 7.00 -6.89
C LEU A 86 -6.99 8.33 -6.68
N VAL A 87 -7.23 8.96 -5.54
CA VAL A 87 -6.34 9.97 -4.96
C VAL A 87 -5.65 9.36 -3.76
N MET A 88 -4.32 9.44 -3.71
CA MET A 88 -3.53 8.95 -2.57
C MET A 88 -2.93 10.11 -1.78
N PRO A 89 -3.36 10.32 -0.53
CA PRO A 89 -2.64 11.18 0.40
C PRO A 89 -1.39 10.41 0.86
N ASN A 90 -0.26 10.63 0.17
CA ASN A 90 1.02 10.04 0.55
C ASN A 90 1.63 10.85 1.70
N PHE A 91 1.75 10.21 2.86
CA PHE A 91 2.32 10.82 4.07
C PHE A 91 3.64 10.18 4.50
N GLY A 92 4.31 9.50 3.57
CA GLY A 92 5.54 8.74 3.80
C GLY A 92 5.26 7.36 4.38
N ALA A 93 6.01 6.37 3.90
CA ALA A 93 5.99 5.02 4.45
C ALA A 93 6.27 5.07 5.95
N SER A 94 5.46 4.36 6.75
CA SER A 94 5.56 4.40 8.21
C SER A 94 5.39 5.79 8.85
N GLY A 95 4.72 6.72 8.16
CA GLY A 95 4.59 8.13 8.59
C GLY A 95 3.81 8.35 9.90
N HIS A 96 3.12 7.31 10.39
CA HIS A 96 2.49 7.31 11.71
C HIS A 96 3.50 7.43 12.87
N CYS A 97 4.81 7.26 12.62
CA CYS A 97 5.86 7.57 13.58
C CYS A 97 5.81 9.02 14.08
N VAL A 98 5.34 9.97 13.24
CA VAL A 98 5.20 11.39 13.62
C VAL A 98 4.19 11.58 14.76
N TYR A 99 3.24 10.65 14.93
CA TYR A 99 2.23 10.71 16.01
C TYR A 99 2.84 10.49 17.39
N TYR A 100 4.07 9.98 17.44
CA TYR A 100 4.87 9.76 18.64
C TYR A 100 6.04 10.75 18.74
N GLY A 101 6.02 11.83 17.95
CA GLY A 101 7.04 12.88 17.98
C GLY A 101 8.19 12.70 16.99
N GLY A 102 8.10 11.73 16.08
CA GLY A 102 9.03 11.61 14.95
C GLY A 102 9.15 12.93 14.17
N LYS A 103 10.38 13.30 13.82
CA LYS A 103 10.65 14.49 12.99
C LYS A 103 10.64 14.08 11.54
N TYR A 104 10.03 14.89 10.69
CA TYR A 104 9.96 14.63 9.26
C TYR A 104 10.71 15.70 8.46
N THR A 105 11.24 15.30 7.30
CA THR A 105 11.85 16.17 6.30
C THR A 105 11.19 15.90 4.96
N LEU A 106 10.54 16.91 4.39
CA LEU A 106 9.93 16.83 3.07
C LEU A 106 11.00 16.86 1.97
N LYS A 107 10.88 15.97 0.99
CA LYS A 107 11.64 15.97 -0.26
C LYS A 107 10.67 15.92 -1.45
N ALA A 108 11.19 16.10 -2.65
CA ALA A 108 10.35 16.15 -3.84
C ALA A 108 9.71 14.79 -4.20
N ASP A 109 10.31 13.71 -3.73
CA ASP A 109 9.97 12.32 -4.04
C ASP A 109 9.48 11.53 -2.81
N THR A 110 9.82 11.97 -1.59
CA THR A 110 9.45 11.26 -0.36
C THR A 110 9.44 12.15 0.88
N ILE A 111 9.02 11.60 2.01
CA ILE A 111 9.14 12.19 3.34
C ILE A 111 10.11 11.32 4.15
N TRP A 112 11.21 11.91 4.59
CA TRP A 112 12.18 11.24 5.47
C TRP A 112 11.82 11.47 6.93
N PHE A 113 12.19 10.53 7.79
CA PHE A 113 12.01 10.63 9.23
C PHE A 113 13.34 10.50 9.96
N ASP A 114 13.58 11.40 10.90
CA ASP A 114 14.79 11.41 11.73
C ASP A 114 14.52 10.78 13.09
N ALA A 115 15.48 9.98 13.57
CA ALA A 115 15.42 9.36 14.89
C ALA A 115 15.41 10.44 16.00
N VAL A 116 14.55 10.21 16.99
CA VAL A 116 14.32 11.08 18.16
C VAL A 116 14.32 10.33 19.49
N VAL A 117 14.31 8.99 19.46
CA VAL A 117 14.30 8.11 20.62
C VAL A 117 15.70 7.53 20.79
N GLU A 118 16.35 7.82 21.92
CA GLU A 118 17.69 7.31 22.23
C GLU A 118 17.66 5.94 22.91
N ASP A 119 16.63 5.65 23.71
CA ASP A 119 16.51 4.41 24.49
C ASP A 119 15.05 3.95 24.59
N LEU A 120 14.74 2.75 24.09
CA LEU A 120 13.36 2.22 24.08
C LEU A 120 12.82 1.87 25.48
N GLU A 121 13.68 1.59 26.47
CA GLU A 121 13.28 1.21 27.82
C GLU A 121 12.94 2.43 28.68
N GLU A 122 13.70 3.51 28.51
CA GLU A 122 13.46 4.78 29.23
C GLU A 122 12.41 5.67 28.56
N HIS A 123 12.17 5.48 27.26
CA HIS A 123 11.27 6.34 26.49
C HIS A 123 9.81 6.19 26.90
N GLN A 124 9.16 7.33 27.17
CA GLN A 124 7.73 7.38 27.45
C GLN A 124 6.96 7.66 26.17
N TRP A 125 6.42 6.60 25.58
CA TRP A 125 5.57 6.69 24.41
C TRP A 125 4.31 7.54 24.68
N LYS A 126 4.13 8.59 23.89
CA LYS A 126 2.93 9.42 23.93
C LYS A 126 2.33 9.53 22.53
N TYR A 127 1.21 8.84 22.32
CA TYR A 127 0.40 9.02 21.13
C TYR A 127 -0.29 10.39 21.17
N ASP A 128 0.08 11.29 20.27
CA ASP A 128 -0.43 12.66 20.22
C ASP A 128 -1.40 12.86 19.05
N ARG A 129 -2.70 12.69 19.34
CA ARG A 129 -3.79 12.97 18.38
C ARG A 129 -3.83 14.43 17.91
N GLU A 130 -3.29 15.34 18.71
CA GLU A 130 -3.26 16.78 18.43
C GLU A 130 -1.93 17.24 17.83
N ASN A 131 -1.05 16.30 17.48
CA ASN A 131 0.15 16.56 16.70
C ASN A 131 -0.23 17.38 15.45
N LYS A 132 0.52 18.46 15.18
CA LYS A 132 0.21 19.40 14.10
C LYS A 132 0.16 18.73 12.73
N PHE A 133 1.10 17.82 12.46
CA PHE A 133 1.15 17.08 11.21
C PHE A 133 -0.03 16.12 11.12
N TYR A 134 -0.33 15.37 12.19
CA TYR A 134 -1.45 14.45 12.17
C TYR A 134 -2.80 15.17 11.98
N ARG A 135 -3.02 16.30 12.65
CA ARG A 135 -4.20 17.14 12.42
C ARG A 135 -4.28 17.59 10.97
N ARG A 136 -3.17 18.05 10.41
CA ARG A 136 -3.11 18.48 9.01
C ARG A 136 -3.43 17.36 8.03
N GLN A 137 -2.90 16.15 8.27
CA GLN A 137 -3.23 14.97 7.49
C GLN A 137 -4.74 14.66 7.51
N ARG A 138 -5.38 14.71 8.68
CA ARG A 138 -6.83 14.50 8.79
C ARG A 138 -7.63 15.56 8.04
N GLU A 139 -7.23 16.83 8.12
CA GLU A 139 -7.84 17.92 7.35
C GLU A 139 -7.72 17.69 5.84
N ILE A 140 -6.55 17.27 5.37
CA ILE A 140 -6.30 16.95 3.96
C ILE A 140 -7.20 15.79 3.52
N VAL A 141 -7.22 14.68 4.27
CA VAL A 141 -8.04 13.50 3.95
C VAL A 141 -9.52 13.87 3.93
N GLN A 142 -10.01 14.63 4.92
CA GLN A 142 -11.39 15.11 4.95
C GLN A 142 -11.73 15.95 3.71
N TYR A 143 -10.88 16.91 3.36
CA TYR A 143 -11.07 17.74 2.17
C TYR A 143 -11.14 16.92 0.89
N LEU A 144 -10.20 15.98 0.72
CA LEU A 144 -10.14 15.11 -0.46
C LEU A 144 -11.34 14.16 -0.53
N ALA A 145 -11.81 13.63 0.62
CA ALA A 145 -12.99 12.78 0.67
C ALA A 145 -14.26 13.52 0.24
N GLU A 146 -14.45 14.75 0.74
CA GLU A 146 -15.62 15.58 0.41
C GLU A 146 -15.69 15.94 -1.08
N LYS A 147 -14.53 16.25 -1.69
CA LYS A 147 -14.43 16.54 -3.13
C LYS A 147 -14.58 15.30 -4.00
N GLY A 148 -14.23 14.13 -3.46
CA GLY A 148 -14.13 12.88 -4.20
C GLY A 148 -15.45 12.15 -4.43
N MET A 149 -16.46 12.40 -3.61
CA MET A 149 -17.73 11.64 -3.64
C MET A 149 -18.32 11.54 -5.06
N GLY A 150 -18.41 10.30 -5.57
CA GLY A 150 -18.94 9.98 -6.90
C GLY A 150 -17.95 10.21 -8.06
N ASN A 151 -16.83 10.88 -7.81
CA ASN A 151 -15.82 11.19 -8.82
C ASN A 151 -14.66 10.19 -8.82
N TYR A 152 -14.03 10.02 -7.66
CA TYR A 152 -12.86 9.18 -7.44
C TYR A 152 -12.92 8.47 -6.08
N LEU A 153 -12.02 7.52 -5.87
CA LEU A 153 -11.79 6.86 -4.59
C LEU A 153 -10.62 7.50 -3.84
N LEU A 154 -10.62 7.39 -2.53
CA LEU A 154 -9.57 7.92 -1.66
C LEU A 154 -8.80 6.77 -1.00
N SER A 155 -7.49 6.73 -1.21
CA SER A 155 -6.62 5.75 -0.56
C SER A 155 -6.53 5.98 0.94
N MET A 156 -6.36 4.90 1.69
CA MET A 156 -5.73 4.96 3.00
C MET A 156 -4.32 5.57 2.85
N PRO A 157 -3.85 6.37 3.82
CA PRO A 157 -2.46 6.81 3.82
C PRO A 157 -1.49 5.64 3.96
N ASP A 158 -0.23 5.88 3.59
CA ASP A 158 0.90 4.93 3.68
C ASP A 158 1.41 4.74 5.13
N ASN A 159 0.46 4.69 6.07
CA ASN A 159 0.71 4.46 7.48
C ASN A 159 0.68 2.96 7.73
N CYS A 160 1.83 2.31 7.64
CA CYS A 160 2.00 0.87 7.74
C CYS A 160 3.37 0.57 8.33
N GLY A 161 3.61 -0.68 8.79
CA GLY A 161 4.90 -1.08 9.38
C GLY A 161 5.11 -0.50 10.77
N THR A 162 4.73 -1.24 11.81
CA THR A 162 4.93 -0.77 13.20
C THR A 162 6.40 -0.84 13.59
N LEU A 163 7.07 -1.95 13.28
CA LEU A 163 8.51 -2.07 13.50
C LEU A 163 9.32 -1.08 12.63
N ASP A 164 8.87 -0.80 11.41
CA ASP A 164 9.46 0.23 10.55
C ASP A 164 9.33 1.64 11.16
N ALA A 165 8.16 1.99 11.72
CA ALA A 165 7.96 3.24 12.45
C ALA A 165 8.87 3.35 13.69
N ILE A 166 9.13 2.24 14.39
CA ILE A 166 10.13 2.21 15.47
C ILE A 166 11.53 2.44 14.90
N GLY A 167 11.86 1.82 13.77
CA GLY A 167 13.11 2.09 13.03
C GLY A 167 13.30 3.56 12.68
N HIS A 168 12.23 4.28 12.31
CA HIS A 168 12.28 5.72 12.12
C HIS A 168 12.45 6.51 13.41
N LEU A 169 11.82 6.08 14.51
CA LEU A 169 11.86 6.78 15.80
C LEU A 169 13.17 6.59 16.54
N HIS A 170 13.73 5.38 16.49
CA HIS A 170 14.89 4.97 17.29
C HIS A 170 16.16 4.75 16.46
N GLY A 171 16.01 4.63 15.14
CA GLY A 171 17.06 4.19 14.23
C GLY A 171 16.95 2.69 13.95
N SER A 172 17.01 2.30 12.67
CA SER A 172 16.82 0.91 12.26
C SER A 172 17.94 0.00 12.78
N MET A 173 19.19 0.50 12.82
CA MET A 173 20.32 -0.28 13.32
C MET A 173 20.20 -0.50 14.83
N GLU A 174 19.87 0.54 15.56
CA GLU A 174 19.66 0.54 17.01
C GLU A 174 18.52 -0.40 17.39
N THR A 175 17.41 -0.32 16.65
CA THR A 175 16.25 -1.23 16.79
C THR A 175 16.67 -2.70 16.61
N MET A 176 17.47 -3.01 15.57
CA MET A 176 17.97 -4.37 15.36
C MET A 176 18.93 -4.84 16.46
N MET A 177 19.77 -3.96 16.98
CA MET A 177 20.63 -4.28 18.12
C MET A 177 19.80 -4.56 19.39
N ASP A 178 18.70 -3.84 19.58
CA ASP A 178 17.77 -4.03 20.70
C ASP A 178 16.92 -5.28 20.56
N MET A 179 16.59 -5.73 19.34
CA MET A 179 15.92 -7.02 19.13
C MET A 179 16.73 -8.18 19.74
N TYR A 180 18.06 -8.06 19.76
CA TYR A 180 18.94 -9.05 20.40
C TYR A 180 19.19 -8.75 21.89
N SER A 181 19.61 -7.52 22.20
CA SER A 181 20.09 -7.16 23.54
C SER A 181 18.97 -6.86 24.54
N ARG A 182 17.83 -6.33 24.06
CA ARG A 182 16.70 -5.83 24.86
C ARG A 182 15.35 -6.18 24.20
N PRO A 183 15.09 -7.47 23.91
CA PRO A 183 13.91 -7.88 23.14
C PRO A 183 12.58 -7.47 23.79
N GLY A 184 12.53 -7.40 25.13
CA GLY A 184 11.32 -6.98 25.85
C GLY A 184 10.95 -5.52 25.57
N SER A 185 11.94 -4.63 25.48
CA SER A 185 11.73 -3.21 25.20
C SER A 185 11.21 -3.01 23.77
N VAL A 186 11.76 -3.74 22.80
CA VAL A 186 11.25 -3.73 21.42
C VAL A 186 9.82 -4.24 21.34
N GLN A 187 9.48 -5.35 22.02
CA GLN A 187 8.12 -5.88 22.04
C GLN A 187 7.11 -4.91 22.68
N ALA A 188 7.50 -4.22 23.76
CA ALA A 188 6.68 -3.21 24.41
C ALA A 188 6.45 -1.98 23.50
N ALA A 189 7.50 -1.55 22.79
CA ALA A 189 7.40 -0.48 21.80
C ALA A 189 6.46 -0.88 20.66
N ILE A 190 6.62 -2.07 20.09
CA ILE A 190 5.74 -2.60 19.03
C ILE A 190 4.28 -2.58 19.49
N SER A 191 3.98 -3.10 20.68
CA SER A 191 2.61 -3.09 21.21
C SER A 191 2.04 -1.67 21.27
N THR A 192 2.82 -0.71 21.78
CA THR A 192 2.37 0.68 21.98
C THR A 192 2.18 1.42 20.66
N ILE A 193 3.08 1.23 19.70
CA ILE A 193 3.01 1.89 18.40
C ILE A 193 1.87 1.30 17.55
N ASN A 194 1.63 -0.01 17.65
CA ASN A 194 0.54 -0.66 16.91
C ASN A 194 -0.85 -0.24 17.40
N GLU A 195 -1.00 0.12 18.68
CA GLU A 195 -2.24 0.71 19.20
C GLU A 195 -2.56 2.05 18.53
N GLY A 196 -1.58 2.93 18.39
CA GLY A 196 -1.77 4.21 17.68
C GLY A 196 -1.89 4.05 16.16
N TRP A 197 -1.26 3.02 15.58
CA TRP A 197 -1.53 2.63 14.20
C TRP A 197 -3.02 2.26 14.02
N THR A 198 -3.57 1.43 14.91
CA THR A 198 -4.97 0.99 14.84
C THR A 198 -5.94 2.18 14.95
N ASP A 199 -5.69 3.11 15.88
CA ASP A 199 -6.49 4.32 16.02
C ASP A 199 -6.39 5.24 14.78
N ALA A 200 -5.19 5.40 14.22
CA ALA A 200 -5.00 6.19 13.02
C ALA A 200 -5.68 5.55 11.81
N ALA A 201 -5.55 4.23 11.65
CA ALA A 201 -6.19 3.46 10.59
C ALA A 201 -7.72 3.59 10.66
N GLU A 202 -8.32 3.42 11.85
CA GLU A 202 -9.76 3.65 12.04
C GLU A 202 -10.15 5.10 11.73
N THR A 203 -9.34 6.07 12.17
CA THR A 203 -9.61 7.48 11.90
C THR A 203 -9.65 7.77 10.39
N PHE A 204 -8.65 7.34 9.63
CA PHE A 204 -8.61 7.57 8.18
C PHE A 204 -9.68 6.77 7.44
N TYR A 205 -9.99 5.55 7.88
CA TYR A 205 -11.12 4.78 7.35
C TYR A 205 -12.42 5.55 7.51
N GLN A 206 -12.71 6.09 8.71
CA GLN A 206 -13.96 6.85 8.94
C GLN A 206 -14.05 8.12 8.09
N LEU A 207 -12.93 8.82 7.86
CA LEU A 207 -12.88 10.00 7.00
C LEU A 207 -13.12 9.64 5.52
N GLY A 208 -12.58 8.50 5.05
CA GLY A 208 -12.62 8.10 3.65
C GLY A 208 -13.82 7.23 3.23
N LYS A 209 -14.42 6.46 4.15
CA LYS A 209 -15.38 5.38 3.81
C LYS A 209 -16.54 5.83 2.93
N ASN A 210 -17.07 7.04 3.12
CA ASN A 210 -18.21 7.52 2.34
C ASN A 210 -17.80 7.85 0.89
N CYS A 211 -16.59 8.40 0.70
CA CYS A 211 -16.00 8.59 -0.62
C CYS A 211 -15.77 7.24 -1.32
N ASN A 212 -15.50 6.20 -0.53
CA ASN A 212 -15.17 4.85 -0.99
C ASN A 212 -16.37 3.88 -1.01
N GLU A 213 -17.60 4.41 -1.00
CA GLU A 213 -18.84 3.61 -1.04
C GLU A 213 -18.93 2.52 0.05
N GLY A 214 -18.47 2.87 1.26
CA GLY A 214 -18.45 1.99 2.43
C GLY A 214 -17.18 1.13 2.56
N GLY A 215 -16.24 1.23 1.62
CA GLY A 215 -14.99 0.48 1.63
C GLY A 215 -13.74 1.30 1.95
N SER A 216 -12.57 0.74 1.66
CA SER A 216 -11.29 1.45 1.63
C SER A 216 -10.36 0.91 0.54
N CYS A 217 -9.33 1.70 0.22
CA CYS A 217 -8.41 1.42 -0.88
C CYS A 217 -6.96 1.50 -0.41
N VAL A 218 -6.08 0.71 -1.02
CA VAL A 218 -4.62 0.93 -0.98
C VAL A 218 -4.17 1.43 -2.34
N GLY A 219 -3.77 2.71 -2.38
CA GLY A 219 -3.74 3.51 -3.59
C GLY A 219 -2.79 2.98 -4.65
N TRP A 220 -1.58 2.64 -4.22
CA TRP A 220 -0.51 2.19 -5.11
C TRP A 220 -0.58 0.70 -5.46
N MET A 221 -1.40 -0.05 -4.73
CA MET A 221 -1.77 -1.43 -5.07
C MET A 221 -3.00 -1.49 -5.98
N ASP A 222 -3.70 -0.36 -6.17
CA ASP A 222 -4.93 -0.25 -6.95
C ASP A 222 -6.02 -1.24 -6.47
N THR A 223 -6.14 -1.39 -5.16
CA THR A 223 -7.11 -2.28 -4.51
C THR A 223 -8.24 -1.51 -3.89
N TRP A 224 -9.44 -2.09 -3.92
CA TRP A 224 -10.59 -1.66 -3.12
C TRP A 224 -11.20 -2.88 -2.44
N ALA A 225 -11.65 -2.71 -1.20
CA ALA A 225 -12.39 -3.73 -0.46
C ALA A 225 -13.63 -3.15 0.22
N PRO A 226 -14.72 -3.92 0.37
CA PRO A 226 -15.98 -3.46 0.98
C PRO A 226 -15.91 -3.43 2.52
N GLY A 227 -14.85 -2.85 3.08
CA GLY A 227 -14.64 -2.73 4.53
C GLY A 227 -13.25 -2.18 4.85
N ARG A 228 -12.74 -2.50 6.04
CA ARG A 228 -11.40 -2.08 6.49
C ARG A 228 -10.31 -2.84 5.75
N HIS A 229 -9.55 -2.09 4.98
CA HIS A 229 -8.44 -2.54 4.16
C HIS A 229 -7.36 -1.47 4.15
N ALA A 230 -6.19 -1.83 4.67
CA ALA A 230 -4.95 -1.06 4.61
C ALA A 230 -3.81 -2.02 4.25
N GLN A 231 -2.60 -1.50 4.04
CA GLN A 231 -1.45 -2.36 3.86
C GLN A 231 -0.75 -2.62 5.19
N MET A 232 -0.36 -3.86 5.41
CA MET A 232 0.62 -4.23 6.42
C MET A 232 1.98 -4.44 5.75
N GLN A 233 3.06 -4.21 6.49
CA GLN A 233 4.42 -4.41 5.98
C GLN A 233 5.43 -4.56 7.12
N CYS A 234 6.65 -4.96 6.76
CA CYS A 234 7.84 -4.72 7.55
C CYS A 234 9.05 -4.68 6.60
N ASP A 235 9.38 -3.50 6.10
CA ASP A 235 10.42 -3.31 5.08
C ASP A 235 11.80 -3.66 5.66
N MET A 236 12.03 -3.33 6.93
CA MET A 236 13.29 -3.65 7.61
C MET A 236 13.52 -5.15 7.81
N SER A 237 12.52 -6.00 7.55
CA SER A 237 12.62 -7.45 7.69
C SER A 237 13.72 -8.08 6.87
N VAL A 238 14.10 -7.48 5.75
CA VAL A 238 15.20 -7.94 4.90
C VAL A 238 16.56 -7.94 5.63
N MET A 239 16.67 -7.23 6.75
CA MET A 239 17.92 -7.08 7.52
C MET A 239 18.04 -8.07 8.70
N PHE A 240 17.02 -8.87 9.00
CA PHE A 240 17.05 -9.79 10.14
C PHE A 240 16.51 -11.20 9.82
N SER A 241 16.74 -12.14 10.74
CA SER A 241 16.43 -13.56 10.54
C SER A 241 14.93 -13.89 10.62
N PRO A 242 14.49 -15.02 10.06
CA PRO A 242 13.12 -15.51 10.23
C PRO A 242 12.71 -15.66 11.70
N ASP A 243 13.61 -16.09 12.58
CA ASP A 243 13.34 -16.16 14.03
C ASP A 243 13.01 -14.78 14.63
N CYS A 244 13.70 -13.73 14.15
CA CYS A 244 13.38 -12.35 14.53
C CYS A 244 12.01 -11.92 13.95
N TYR A 245 11.74 -12.24 12.68
CA TYR A 245 10.46 -11.97 12.05
C TYR A 245 9.30 -12.62 12.83
N GLN A 246 9.42 -13.89 13.19
CA GLN A 246 8.45 -14.61 14.00
C GLN A 246 8.22 -13.96 15.36
N LYS A 247 9.29 -13.46 15.98
CA LYS A 247 9.23 -12.91 17.34
C LYS A 247 8.68 -11.48 17.41
N PHE A 248 8.96 -10.66 16.40
CA PHE A 248 8.69 -9.22 16.43
C PHE A 248 7.65 -8.78 15.40
N VAL A 249 7.67 -9.33 14.18
CA VAL A 249 6.77 -8.92 13.09
C VAL A 249 5.44 -9.69 13.12
N VAL A 250 5.48 -11.02 13.29
CA VAL A 250 4.23 -11.82 13.32
C VAL A 250 3.22 -11.34 14.38
N PRO A 251 3.62 -10.93 15.61
CA PRO A 251 2.68 -10.41 16.58
C PRO A 251 2.02 -9.08 16.17
N GLU A 252 2.75 -8.15 15.56
CA GLU A 252 2.13 -6.89 15.09
C GLU A 252 1.15 -7.14 13.95
N LEU A 253 1.51 -8.00 12.98
CA LEU A 253 0.63 -8.35 11.87
C LEU A 253 -0.68 -8.98 12.37
N LYS A 254 -0.60 -9.91 13.32
CA LYS A 254 -1.80 -10.52 13.94
C LYS A 254 -2.71 -9.47 14.55
N LYS A 255 -2.13 -8.48 15.23
CA LYS A 255 -2.89 -7.42 15.87
C LYS A 255 -3.50 -6.44 14.85
N GLN A 256 -2.80 -6.15 13.76
CA GLN A 256 -3.33 -5.34 12.65
C GLN A 256 -4.50 -6.04 11.95
N MET A 257 -4.40 -7.36 11.74
CA MET A 257 -5.49 -8.19 11.19
C MET A 257 -6.72 -8.32 12.10
N GLU A 258 -6.66 -7.92 13.38
CA GLU A 258 -7.87 -7.80 14.20
C GLU A 258 -8.74 -6.61 13.76
N TRP A 259 -8.14 -5.58 13.15
CA TRP A 259 -8.83 -4.42 12.60
C TRP A 259 -9.11 -4.59 11.10
N GLU A 260 -8.16 -5.13 10.33
CA GLU A 260 -8.32 -5.33 8.88
C GLU A 260 -9.27 -6.49 8.55
N GLU A 261 -10.35 -6.18 7.84
CA GLU A 261 -11.30 -7.18 7.33
C GLU A 261 -10.77 -7.85 6.06
N TYR A 262 -9.98 -7.12 5.27
CA TYR A 262 -9.37 -7.58 4.02
C TYR A 262 -7.85 -7.38 4.05
N PRO A 263 -7.14 -8.15 4.87
CA PRO A 263 -5.72 -7.89 5.10
C PRO A 263 -4.85 -8.21 3.90
N VAL A 264 -3.98 -7.25 3.56
CA VAL A 264 -2.93 -7.39 2.55
C VAL A 264 -1.56 -7.09 3.14
N TYR A 265 -0.59 -7.94 2.82
CA TYR A 265 0.80 -7.72 3.21
C TYR A 265 1.63 -7.31 1.99
N HIS A 266 2.34 -6.18 2.11
CA HIS A 266 3.33 -5.70 1.16
C HIS A 266 4.62 -6.51 1.26
N PHE A 267 5.01 -7.17 0.17
CA PHE A 267 6.14 -8.09 0.12
C PHE A 267 7.21 -7.61 -0.86
N ASP A 268 8.40 -7.27 -0.35
CA ASP A 268 9.59 -6.78 -1.10
C ASP A 268 10.30 -7.86 -1.94
N GLY A 269 9.50 -8.70 -2.59
CA GLY A 269 9.95 -9.70 -3.54
C GLY A 269 11.03 -10.61 -2.96
N LYS A 270 12.15 -10.72 -3.69
CA LYS A 270 13.23 -11.68 -3.40
C LYS A 270 13.75 -11.61 -1.97
N GLU A 271 13.93 -10.40 -1.44
CA GLU A 271 14.60 -10.19 -0.15
C GLU A 271 13.76 -10.67 1.04
N GLN A 272 12.43 -10.74 0.89
CA GLN A 272 11.52 -11.23 1.95
C GLN A 272 11.14 -12.71 1.79
N ILE A 273 11.62 -13.43 0.76
CA ILE A 273 11.32 -14.86 0.54
C ILE A 273 11.66 -15.72 1.77
N SER A 274 12.70 -15.37 2.52
CA SER A 274 13.12 -16.05 3.75
C SER A 274 12.04 -16.03 4.84
N HIS A 275 11.15 -15.04 4.82
CA HIS A 275 10.07 -14.86 5.79
C HIS A 275 8.72 -15.39 5.31
N LEU A 276 8.65 -15.87 4.05
CA LEU A 276 7.40 -16.24 3.40
C LEU A 276 6.58 -17.25 4.22
N ASP A 277 7.23 -18.28 4.79
CA ASP A 277 6.52 -19.32 5.55
C ASP A 277 5.74 -18.74 6.74
N HIS A 278 6.27 -17.70 7.40
CA HIS A 278 5.55 -17.04 8.48
C HIS A 278 4.27 -16.36 8.00
N LEU A 279 4.26 -15.77 6.80
CA LEU A 279 3.08 -15.16 6.20
C LEU A 279 2.08 -16.21 5.72
N LEU A 280 2.55 -17.32 5.15
CA LEU A 280 1.68 -18.40 4.69
C LEU A 280 0.92 -19.04 5.86
N ASP A 281 1.54 -19.11 7.04
CA ASP A 281 0.94 -19.63 8.28
C ASP A 281 -0.13 -18.72 8.91
N LEU A 282 -0.19 -17.43 8.52
CA LEU A 282 -1.20 -16.48 9.02
C LEU A 282 -2.55 -16.73 8.36
N LYS A 283 -3.47 -17.45 9.01
CA LYS A 283 -4.76 -17.84 8.40
C LYS A 283 -5.62 -16.65 8.00
N GLU A 284 -5.57 -15.58 8.79
CA GLU A 284 -6.34 -14.35 8.60
C GLU A 284 -5.81 -13.52 7.43
N LEU A 285 -4.51 -13.63 7.09
CA LEU A 285 -3.91 -12.92 5.97
C LEU A 285 -4.52 -13.43 4.66
N GLN A 286 -5.15 -12.52 3.91
CA GLN A 286 -5.89 -12.89 2.70
C GLN A 286 -5.06 -12.73 1.42
N MET A 287 -4.29 -11.65 1.33
CA MET A 287 -3.57 -11.29 0.11
C MET A 287 -2.10 -10.96 0.42
N ILE A 288 -1.20 -11.40 -0.46
CA ILE A 288 0.20 -10.97 -0.46
C ILE A 288 0.42 -10.17 -1.74
N GLN A 289 0.87 -8.94 -1.58
CA GLN A 289 1.24 -8.07 -2.68
C GLN A 289 2.74 -8.22 -2.96
N TRP A 290 3.09 -8.74 -4.13
CA TRP A 290 4.46 -8.84 -4.62
C TRP A 290 4.86 -7.56 -5.38
N THR A 291 5.92 -6.91 -4.90
CA THR A 291 6.65 -5.91 -5.69
C THR A 291 8.10 -6.33 -5.89
N ASN A 292 8.73 -5.77 -6.92
CA ASN A 292 10.16 -5.87 -7.10
C ASN A 292 10.84 -4.61 -6.58
N VAL A 293 11.81 -4.79 -5.67
CA VAL A 293 12.76 -3.74 -5.35
C VAL A 293 13.70 -3.53 -6.53
N ASP A 294 14.18 -2.30 -6.71
CA ASP A 294 15.09 -1.95 -7.82
C ASP A 294 16.30 -2.90 -7.89
N GLY A 295 16.65 -3.31 -9.10
CA GLY A 295 17.70 -4.30 -9.37
C GLY A 295 17.30 -5.78 -9.27
N GLN A 296 16.07 -6.12 -8.85
CA GLN A 296 15.58 -7.50 -8.88
C GLN A 296 15.10 -7.94 -10.28
N GLU A 297 15.19 -9.24 -10.58
CA GLU A 297 14.59 -9.86 -11.78
C GLU A 297 13.06 -9.72 -11.78
N SER A 298 12.42 -9.65 -12.95
CA SER A 298 10.97 -9.44 -13.04
C SER A 298 10.15 -10.52 -12.29
N PRO A 299 8.91 -10.23 -11.83
CA PRO A 299 8.13 -11.18 -11.03
C PRO A 299 7.95 -12.57 -11.66
N ALA A 300 7.95 -12.67 -13.01
CA ALA A 300 7.90 -13.95 -13.70
C ALA A 300 9.06 -14.91 -13.37
N HIS A 301 10.18 -14.43 -12.85
CA HIS A 301 11.30 -15.26 -12.40
C HIS A 301 11.03 -15.93 -11.03
N PHE A 302 10.02 -15.45 -10.30
CA PHE A 302 9.66 -15.90 -8.96
C PHE A 302 8.37 -16.71 -8.91
N ILE A 303 7.93 -17.28 -10.04
CA ILE A 303 6.77 -18.18 -10.13
C ILE A 303 6.74 -19.24 -9.01
N PRO A 304 7.84 -19.91 -8.61
CA PRO A 304 7.79 -20.86 -7.51
C PRO A 304 7.34 -20.26 -6.17
N ALA A 305 7.73 -19.03 -5.84
CA ALA A 305 7.30 -18.34 -4.63
C ALA A 305 5.82 -17.95 -4.73
N LEU A 306 5.39 -17.42 -5.89
CA LEU A 306 4.00 -17.07 -6.15
C LEU A 306 3.09 -18.31 -6.08
N LYS A 307 3.53 -19.46 -6.62
CA LYS A 307 2.79 -20.73 -6.49
C LYS A 307 2.59 -21.14 -5.03
N ARG A 308 3.64 -21.07 -4.21
CA ARG A 308 3.54 -21.37 -2.76
C ARG A 308 2.49 -20.50 -2.07
N MET A 309 2.39 -19.23 -2.45
CA MET A 309 1.35 -18.32 -1.91
C MET A 309 -0.06 -18.80 -2.29
N GLN A 310 -0.31 -19.15 -3.56
CA GLN A 310 -1.64 -19.69 -3.96
C GLN A 310 -1.94 -21.04 -3.32
N GLU A 311 -0.95 -21.93 -3.22
CA GLU A 311 -1.09 -23.25 -2.60
C GLU A 311 -1.44 -23.15 -1.10
N ALA A 312 -0.97 -22.10 -0.41
CA ALA A 312 -1.37 -21.76 0.95
C ALA A 312 -2.72 -21.05 1.05
N GLY A 313 -3.44 -20.89 -0.07
CA GLY A 313 -4.75 -20.23 -0.14
C GLY A 313 -4.67 -18.70 -0.11
N LYS A 314 -3.50 -18.10 -0.35
CA LYS A 314 -3.33 -16.65 -0.42
C LYS A 314 -3.69 -16.15 -1.80
N LYS A 315 -4.39 -15.02 -1.82
CA LYS A 315 -4.53 -14.20 -3.01
C LYS A 315 -3.19 -13.50 -3.26
N ILE A 316 -2.90 -13.19 -4.52
CA ILE A 316 -1.63 -12.59 -4.91
C ILE A 316 -1.93 -11.39 -5.78
N LEU A 317 -1.36 -10.26 -5.39
CA LEU A 317 -1.30 -9.07 -6.21
C LEU A 317 0.12 -8.92 -6.75
N VAL A 318 0.31 -8.91 -8.07
CA VAL A 318 1.64 -8.80 -8.66
C VAL A 318 1.75 -7.48 -9.43
N LEU A 319 2.60 -6.59 -8.93
CA LEU A 319 3.04 -5.41 -9.68
C LEU A 319 4.07 -5.88 -10.71
N THR A 320 3.74 -5.76 -12.00
CA THR A 320 4.49 -6.45 -13.05
C THR A 320 4.54 -5.67 -14.36
N PRO A 321 5.62 -5.74 -15.15
CA PRO A 321 5.60 -5.25 -16.52
C PRO A 321 4.64 -6.09 -17.38
N ALA A 322 4.04 -5.47 -18.39
CA ALA A 322 3.08 -6.15 -19.26
C ALA A 322 3.66 -7.41 -19.97
N SER A 323 4.98 -7.45 -20.17
CA SER A 323 5.70 -8.59 -20.76
C SER A 323 5.66 -9.87 -19.93
N ASP A 324 5.46 -9.76 -18.61
CA ASP A 324 5.45 -10.91 -17.69
C ASP A 324 4.07 -11.58 -17.60
N ILE A 325 3.01 -10.87 -18.00
CA ILE A 325 1.62 -11.34 -17.90
C ILE A 325 1.40 -12.72 -18.54
N PRO A 326 1.92 -13.02 -19.75
CA PRO A 326 1.83 -14.36 -20.32
C PRO A 326 2.42 -15.44 -19.41
N ALA A 327 3.63 -15.24 -18.89
CA ALA A 327 4.30 -16.23 -18.06
C ALA A 327 3.59 -16.42 -16.70
N LEU A 328 3.09 -15.34 -16.12
CA LEU A 328 2.30 -15.39 -14.88
C LEU A 328 0.99 -16.15 -15.09
N LEU A 329 0.24 -15.86 -16.16
CA LEU A 329 -0.99 -16.58 -16.48
C LEU A 329 -0.72 -18.03 -16.93
N ASP A 330 0.39 -18.37 -17.55
CA ASP A 330 0.66 -19.76 -17.92
C ASP A 330 0.96 -20.65 -16.71
N ASN A 331 1.30 -20.04 -15.57
CA ASN A 331 1.83 -20.76 -14.41
C ASN A 331 1.00 -20.60 -13.12
N LEU A 332 0.21 -19.55 -12.99
CA LEU A 332 -0.58 -19.25 -11.78
C LEU A 332 -2.05 -19.38 -12.10
N SER A 333 -2.82 -19.92 -11.15
CA SER A 333 -4.27 -19.92 -11.28
C SER A 333 -4.77 -18.48 -11.35
N SER A 334 -5.71 -18.19 -12.26
CA SER A 334 -6.37 -16.88 -12.28
C SER A 334 -7.25 -16.66 -11.04
N ARG A 335 -7.54 -17.72 -10.29
CA ARG A 335 -8.31 -17.63 -9.05
C ARG A 335 -7.43 -17.06 -7.96
N GLY A 336 -7.84 -15.93 -7.38
CA GLY A 336 -7.06 -15.22 -6.37
C GLY A 336 -5.83 -14.50 -6.93
N LEU A 337 -5.68 -14.38 -8.25
CA LEU A 337 -4.61 -13.60 -8.88
C LEU A 337 -5.13 -12.22 -9.29
N TYR A 338 -4.36 -11.19 -8.94
CA TYR A 338 -4.57 -9.82 -9.36
C TYR A 338 -3.29 -9.26 -9.98
N LEU A 339 -3.35 -8.91 -11.26
CA LEU A 339 -2.21 -8.33 -11.97
C LEU A 339 -2.31 -6.81 -11.98
N HIS A 340 -1.21 -6.11 -11.70
CA HIS A 340 -1.15 -4.65 -11.75
C HIS A 340 -0.04 -4.20 -12.70
N THR A 341 -0.39 -3.46 -13.75
CA THR A 341 0.56 -2.99 -14.75
C THR A 341 0.19 -1.62 -15.33
N TYR A 342 1.12 -1.04 -16.07
CA TYR A 342 0.92 0.18 -16.85
C TYR A 342 1.09 -0.12 -18.34
N ALA A 343 0.47 0.70 -19.18
CA ALA A 343 0.64 0.65 -20.63
C ALA A 343 0.90 2.05 -21.19
N ASP A 344 1.59 2.13 -22.33
CA ASP A 344 1.95 3.41 -22.95
C ASP A 344 0.75 4.06 -23.65
N THR A 345 -0.25 3.25 -24.03
CA THR A 345 -1.44 3.72 -24.75
C THR A 345 -2.70 2.97 -24.33
N VAL A 346 -3.86 3.61 -24.55
CA VAL A 346 -5.19 2.99 -24.34
C VAL A 346 -5.37 1.72 -25.19
N ASP A 347 -4.84 1.71 -26.42
CA ASP A 347 -4.92 0.55 -27.31
C ASP A 347 -4.12 -0.65 -26.79
N GLU A 348 -2.93 -0.39 -26.25
CA GLU A 348 -2.12 -1.41 -25.59
C GLU A 348 -2.83 -1.94 -24.34
N ALA A 349 -3.35 -1.06 -23.48
CA ALA A 349 -4.11 -1.47 -22.30
C ALA A 349 -5.29 -2.40 -22.67
N ASN A 350 -6.03 -2.05 -23.72
CA ASN A 350 -7.13 -2.87 -24.23
C ASN A 350 -6.66 -4.21 -24.83
N LYS A 351 -5.44 -4.30 -25.37
CA LYS A 351 -4.87 -5.57 -25.83
C LYS A 351 -4.50 -6.46 -24.64
N ILE A 352 -3.90 -5.88 -23.61
CA ILE A 352 -3.55 -6.58 -22.36
C ILE A 352 -4.82 -7.16 -21.72
N ILE A 353 -5.86 -6.37 -21.52
CA ILE A 353 -7.12 -6.83 -20.92
C ILE A 353 -7.75 -7.98 -21.73
N ARG A 354 -7.79 -7.87 -23.06
CA ARG A 354 -8.29 -8.94 -23.95
C ARG A 354 -7.43 -10.20 -23.90
N TYR A 355 -6.13 -10.06 -23.68
CA TYR A 355 -5.24 -11.21 -23.49
C TYR A 355 -5.58 -11.93 -22.19
N VAL A 356 -5.73 -11.19 -21.08
CA VAL A 356 -6.11 -11.75 -19.78
C VAL A 356 -7.47 -12.45 -19.85
N GLU A 357 -8.46 -11.84 -20.50
CA GLU A 357 -9.79 -12.44 -20.71
C GLU A 357 -9.71 -13.81 -21.41
N LYS A 358 -8.90 -13.91 -22.47
CA LYS A 358 -8.77 -15.16 -23.26
C LYS A 358 -7.98 -16.26 -22.56
N ASN A 359 -7.08 -15.91 -21.64
CA ASN A 359 -6.16 -16.84 -20.98
C ASN A 359 -6.48 -17.03 -19.49
N THR A 360 -7.62 -16.53 -19.03
CA THR A 360 -8.12 -16.82 -17.68
C THR A 360 -8.41 -18.31 -17.55
N HIS A 361 -7.91 -18.92 -16.48
CA HIS A 361 -8.10 -20.34 -16.16
C HIS A 361 -7.98 -20.55 -14.64
N ALA A 362 -8.59 -21.61 -14.12
CA ALA A 362 -8.62 -21.92 -12.69
C ALA A 362 -7.69 -23.08 -12.33
#